data_AF-A0A1H0HZG1-F1
#
_entry.id   AF-A0A1H0HZG1-F1
#
_cell.length_a   1.000
_cell.length_b   1.000
_cell.length_c   1.000
_cell.angle_alpha   90.00
_cell.angle_beta   90.00
_cell.angle_gamma   90.00
#
_symmetry.space_group_name_H-M   'P 1'
#
loop_
_entity.id
_entity.type
_entity.pdbx_description
1 polymer ?
#
loop_
_entity_poly.entity_id
_entity_poly.type
_entity_poly.pdbx_seq_one_letter_code
_entity_poly.pdbx_strand_id
1 'polypeptide(L)' 'MTISTRSPASISDEGRHARDRGDPVTANPYPPDTDAHRIWARGYRMPDAEAQVTTREVGAPGDVG' A
#
# COMPACT_ATOMS: atom_id res chain seq x y z
N MET A 1 -7.36 28.81 -3.79
CA MET A 1 -6.65 27.51 -3.82
C MET A 1 -7.59 26.50 -4.45
N THR A 2 -7.29 26.03 -5.66
CA THR A 2 -8.09 25.00 -6.32
C THR A 2 -7.81 23.69 -5.60
N ILE A 3 -8.77 23.17 -4.84
CA ILE A 3 -8.72 21.79 -4.40
C ILE A 3 -8.85 20.99 -5.70
N SER A 4 -7.71 20.65 -6.32
CA SER A 4 -7.66 19.64 -7.36
C SER A 4 -8.18 18.38 -6.69
N THR A 5 -9.47 18.11 -6.88
CA THR A 5 -10.17 16.94 -6.37
C THR A 5 -9.53 15.73 -7.02
N ARG A 6 -8.44 15.23 -6.41
CA ARG A 6 -7.81 13.97 -6.79
C ARG A 6 -8.91 12.91 -6.79
N SER A 7 -8.97 12.15 -7.87
CA SER A 7 -9.92 11.05 -7.99
C SER A 7 -9.67 10.01 -6.88
N PRO A 8 -10.71 9.32 -6.40
CA PRO A 8 -10.58 8.24 -5.41
C PRO A 8 -9.51 7.19 -5.77
N ALA A 9 -9.41 6.84 -7.05
CA ALA A 9 -8.38 5.90 -7.53
C ALA A 9 -6.96 6.41 -7.26
N SER A 10 -6.68 7.68 -7.59
CA SER A 10 -5.37 8.30 -7.36
C SER A 10 -5.02 8.38 -5.87
N ILE A 11 -6.01 8.64 -5.01
CA ILE A 11 -5.84 8.66 -3.55
C ILE A 11 -5.51 7.25 -3.03
N SER A 12 -6.18 6.22 -3.55
CA SER A 12 -5.91 4.82 -3.21
C SER A 12 -4.51 4.38 -3.68
N ASP A 13 -4.12 4.75 -4.89
CA ASP A 13 -2.80 4.43 -5.44
C ASP A 13 -1.67 5.10 -4.65
N GLU A 14 -1.88 6.34 -4.19
CA GLU A 14 -0.93 7.01 -3.29
C GLU A 14 -0.74 6.27 -1.97
N GLY A 15 -1.82 5.72 -1.41
CA GLY A 15 -1.74 4.85 -0.22
C GLY A 15 -0.93 3.59 -0.47
N ARG A 16 -1.15 2.93 -1.62
CA ARG A 16 -0.37 1.75 -2.03
C ARG A 16 1.11 2.09 -2.18
N HIS A 17 1.43 3.18 -2.88
CA HIS A 17 2.81 3.63 -3.05
C HIS A 17 3.50 3.97 -1.73
N ALA A 18 2.81 4.59 -0.77
CA ALA A 18 3.39 4.83 0.55
C ALA A 18 3.77 3.51 1.25
N ARG A 19 2.89 2.50 1.20
CA ARG A 19 3.23 1.16 1.69
C ARG A 19 4.43 0.56 0.96
N ASP A 20 4.43 0.61 -0.37
CA ASP A 20 5.48 0.01 -1.20
C ASP A 20 6.86 0.66 -0.95
N ARG A 21 6.89 1.95 -0.55
CA ARG A 21 8.09 2.64 -0.09
C ARG A 21 8.52 2.28 1.35
N GLY A 22 7.65 1.62 2.11
CA GLY A 22 7.85 1.34 3.53
C GLY A 22 7.47 2.49 4.47
N ASP A 23 6.74 3.51 3.99
CA ASP A 23 6.22 4.57 4.85
C ASP A 23 5.20 4.00 5.83
N PRO A 24 5.09 4.52 7.07
CA PRO A 24 4.05 4.10 8.00
C PRO A 24 2.67 4.61 7.55
N VAL A 25 1.60 3.93 7.97
CA VAL A 25 0.20 4.37 7.73
C VAL A 25 -0.09 5.77 8.28
N THR A 26 0.67 6.23 9.28
CA THR A 26 0.58 7.58 9.86
C THR A 26 1.13 8.67 8.94
N ALA A 27 1.78 8.30 7.83
CA ALA A 27 2.20 9.23 6.78
C ALA A 27 1.05 9.69 5.86
N ASN A 28 -0.19 9.25 6.13
CA ASN A 28 -1.38 9.70 5.43
C ASN A 28 -1.50 11.23 5.48
N PRO A 29 -1.43 11.95 4.34
CA PRO A 29 -1.45 13.41 4.33
C PRO A 29 -2.87 13.99 4.48
N TYR A 30 -3.90 13.14 4.40
CA TYR A 30 -5.28 13.57 4.44
C TYR A 30 -5.77 13.72 5.88
N PRO A 31 -6.61 14.72 6.19
CA PRO A 31 -7.14 14.88 7.53
C PRO A 31 -7.95 13.64 7.95
N PRO A 32 -7.86 13.22 9.23
CA PRO A 32 -8.74 12.16 9.74
C PRO A 32 -10.22 12.52 9.50
N ASP A 33 -11.07 11.50 9.43
CA ASP A 33 -12.52 11.61 9.15
C ASP A 33 -12.93 12.07 7.74
N THR A 34 -11.98 12.35 6.86
CA THR A 34 -12.27 12.63 5.44
C THR A 34 -12.35 11.35 4.60
N ASP A 35 -13.13 11.39 3.52
CA ASP A 35 -13.15 10.31 2.52
C ASP A 35 -11.76 10.04 1.95
N ALA A 36 -10.98 11.09 1.71
CA ALA A 36 -9.62 10.96 1.21
C ALA A 36 -8.73 10.17 2.18
N HIS A 37 -8.82 10.43 3.49
CA HIS A 37 -8.09 9.65 4.48
C HIS A 37 -8.51 8.17 4.49
N ARG A 38 -9.81 7.88 4.38
CA ARG A 38 -10.32 6.50 4.30
C ARG A 38 -9.87 5.79 3.04
N ILE A 39 -9.91 6.46 1.89
CA ILE A 39 -9.51 5.91 0.59
C ILE A 39 -8.01 5.62 0.55
N TRP A 40 -7.18 6.56 1.03
CA TRP A 40 -5.73 6.38 1.10
C TRP A 40 -5.37 5.21 2.03
N ALA A 41 -5.97 5.17 3.23
CA ALA A 41 -5.72 4.09 4.19
C ALA A 41 -6.16 2.72 3.67
N ARG A 42 -7.22 2.68 2.85
CA ARG A 42 -7.65 1.46 2.16
C ARG A 42 -6.60 0.99 1.15
N GLY A 43 -6.11 1.90 0.31
CA GLY A 43 -5.04 1.62 -0.65
C GLY A 43 -3.75 1.13 0.00
N TYR A 44 -3.36 1.76 1.12
CA TYR A 44 -2.21 1.34 1.93
C TYR A 44 -2.36 -0.07 2.50
N ARG A 45 -3.57 -0.46 2.92
CA ARG A 45 -3.83 -1.76 3.56
C ARG A 45 -4.14 -2.90 2.59
N MET A 46 -4.50 -2.61 1.34
CA MET A 46 -4.87 -3.64 0.37
C MET A 46 -3.63 -4.46 0.01
N PRO A 47 -3.52 -5.74 0.44
CA PRO A 47 -2.42 -6.59 -0.01
C PRO A 47 -2.48 -6.68 -1.53
N ASP A 48 -1.33 -6.56 -2.17
CA ASP A 48 -1.26 -6.82 -3.60
C ASP A 48 -1.58 -8.31 -3.78
N ALA A 49 -2.72 -8.61 -4.41
CA ALA A 49 -3.19 -9.98 -4.56
C ALA A 49 -2.20 -10.84 -5.38
N GLU A 50 -1.26 -10.20 -6.08
CA GLU A 50 -0.23 -10.84 -6.91
C GLU A 50 1.12 -10.97 -6.17
N ALA A 51 1.37 -10.21 -5.10
CA ALA A 51 2.65 -10.26 -4.36
C ALA A 51 2.79 -11.46 -3.41
N GLN A 52 1.76 -12.30 -3.27
CA GLN A 52 1.85 -13.53 -2.46
C GLN A 52 2.46 -14.73 -3.21
N VAL A 53 2.93 -14.55 -4.45
CA VAL A 53 3.66 -15.57 -5.22
C VAL A 53 5.16 -15.27 -5.28
N THR A 54 5.77 -14.72 -4.22
CA THR A 54 7.26 -14.65 -4.18
C THR A 54 7.83 -14.57 -2.77
N THR A 55 7.33 -15.38 -1.84
CA THR A 55 8.04 -15.65 -0.57
C THR A 55 7.59 -16.97 0.05
N ARG A 56 7.63 -18.02 -0.78
CA ARG A 56 7.71 -19.41 -0.30
C ARG A 56 8.65 -20.22 -1.20
N GLU A 57 9.84 -19.68 -1.46
CA GLU A 57 10.93 -20.48 -2.01
C GLU A 57 12.29 -19.98 -1.50
N VAL A 58 12.46 -19.98 -0.18
CA VAL A 58 13.79 -20.04 0.44
C VAL A 58 13.72 -21.00 1.61
N GLY A 59 14.08 -22.26 1.36
CA GLY A 59 14.10 -23.28 2.41
C GLY A 59 14.40 -24.71 1.98
N ALA A 60 15.52 -24.95 1.29
CA ALA A 60 16.40 -26.12 1.54
C ALA A 60 17.66 -26.10 0.64
N PRO A 61 18.83 -25.68 1.16
CA PRO A 61 20.10 -26.20 0.67
C PRO A 61 20.43 -27.48 1.47
N GLY A 62 20.37 -28.64 0.82
CA GLY A 62 20.93 -29.85 1.40
C GLY A 62 20.30 -31.13 0.89
N ASP A 63 20.88 -31.67 -0.19
CA ASP A 63 21.24 -33.09 -0.19
C ASP A 63 22.37 -33.32 -1.19
N VAL A 64 23.59 -33.36 -0.66
CA VAL A 64 24.74 -34.03 -1.28
C VAL A 64 25.05 -35.21 -0.38
N GLY A 65 24.87 -36.42 -0.89
CA GLY A 65 25.11 -37.68 -0.20
C GLY A 65 24.76 -38.88 -1.06
#